data_AF-A0A7V7KFE6-F1
#
_entry.id   AF-A0A7V7KFE6-F1
#
_cell.length_a   1.000
_cell.length_b   1.000
_cell.length_c   1.000
_cell.angle_alpha   90.00
_cell.angle_beta   90.00
_cell.angle_gamma   90.00
#
_symmetry.space_group_name_H-M   'P 1'
#
loop_
_entity.id
_entity.type
_entity.pdbx_description
1 polymer ?
#
loop_
_entity_poly.entity_id
_entity_poly.type
_entity_poly.pdbx_seq_one_letter_code
_entity_poly.pdbx_strand_id
1 'polypeptide(L)'
;MARKREIDAREASLWLGVLLDATFDPTSQVIHLDTQADAMNRELPSPPDGGWSAQIGRSELLSIAKDMTDAPDDYPPSRAADVLLRWANRWVTTNDWSRLKARVRKRRQRMDRQAPF
;
A
#
# COMPACT_ATOMS: atom_id res chain seq x y z
N MET A 1 -3.43 22.50 -0.18
CA MET A 1 -3.85 21.51 -1.19
C MET A 1 -3.05 20.23 -0.98
N ALA A 2 -3.68 19.11 -0.68
CA ALA A 2 -2.98 17.83 -0.54
C ALA A 2 -2.46 17.41 -1.93
N ARG A 3 -1.15 17.18 -2.04
CA ARG A 3 -0.51 16.74 -3.30
C ARG A 3 -1.15 15.42 -3.72
N LYS A 4 -1.60 15.31 -4.98
CA LYS A 4 -2.19 14.08 -5.52
C LYS A 4 -1.18 12.93 -5.32
N ARG A 5 -1.64 11.85 -4.66
CA ARG A 5 -0.83 10.63 -4.49
C ARG A 5 -0.80 9.87 -5.81
N GLU A 6 0.33 9.27 -6.13
CA GLU A 6 0.56 8.54 -7.38
C GLU A 6 1.57 7.42 -7.14
N ILE A 7 1.36 6.30 -7.83
CA ILE A 7 2.27 5.16 -7.90
C ILE A 7 2.62 5.01 -9.38
N ASP A 8 3.92 5.04 -9.72
CA ASP A 8 4.36 4.74 -11.08
C ASP A 8 4.12 3.25 -11.37
N ALA A 9 3.51 2.97 -12.53
CA ALA A 9 3.24 1.60 -12.98
C ALA A 9 4.49 0.71 -12.96
N ARG A 10 5.65 1.26 -13.34
CA ARG A 10 6.93 0.53 -13.37
C ARG A 10 7.44 0.17 -11.98
N GLU A 11 6.95 0.87 -10.95
CA GLU A 11 7.33 0.66 -9.56
C GLU A 11 6.28 -0.14 -8.77
N ALA A 12 5.21 -0.62 -9.40
CA ALA A 12 4.11 -1.30 -8.70
C ALA A 12 4.59 -2.45 -7.81
N SER A 13 5.50 -3.31 -8.29
CA SER A 13 6.07 -4.40 -7.49
C SER A 13 6.96 -3.90 -6.33
N LEU A 14 7.67 -2.80 -6.54
CA LEU A 14 8.48 -2.13 -5.51
C LEU A 14 7.59 -1.57 -4.39
N TRP A 15 6.48 -0.95 -4.78
CA TRP A 15 5.45 -0.43 -3.89
C TRP A 15 4.77 -1.54 -3.12
N LEU A 16 4.35 -2.63 -3.78
CA LEU A 16 3.76 -3.79 -3.12
C LEU A 16 4.68 -4.30 -2.00
N GLY A 17 5.95 -4.51 -2.28
CA GLY A 17 6.92 -4.96 -1.27
C GLY A 17 7.03 -4.00 -0.08
N VAL A 18 7.12 -2.69 -0.33
CA VAL A 18 7.19 -1.69 0.75
C VAL A 18 5.91 -1.62 1.58
N LEU A 19 4.74 -1.78 0.95
CA LEU A 19 3.45 -1.78 1.63
C LEU A 19 3.27 -3.05 2.47
N LEU A 20 3.68 -4.21 1.96
CA LEU A 20 3.69 -5.46 2.71
C LEU A 20 4.64 -5.35 3.91
N ASP A 21 5.88 -4.90 3.71
CA ASP A 21 6.84 -4.68 4.78
C ASP A 21 6.26 -3.71 5.84
N ALA A 22 5.66 -2.60 5.41
CA ALA A 22 5.12 -1.61 6.34
C ALA A 22 3.86 -2.08 7.11
N THR A 23 3.14 -3.07 6.58
CA THR A 23 1.86 -3.55 7.13
C THR A 23 2.03 -4.79 8.01
N PHE A 24 2.96 -5.68 7.65
CA PHE A 24 3.13 -6.99 8.28
C PHE A 24 4.39 -7.10 9.15
N ASP A 25 5.37 -6.21 9.00
CA ASP A 25 6.51 -6.14 9.92
C ASP A 25 6.07 -5.54 11.26
N PRO A 26 6.10 -6.28 12.38
CA PRO A 26 5.69 -5.78 13.69
C PRO A 26 6.59 -4.64 14.19
N THR A 27 7.79 -4.47 13.62
CA THR A 27 8.70 -3.36 13.93
C THR A 27 8.42 -2.10 13.09
N SER A 28 7.60 -2.20 12.03
CA SER A 28 7.16 -1.04 11.25
C SER A 28 6.08 -0.24 11.98
N GLN A 29 6.43 0.98 12.37
CA GLN A 29 5.51 1.98 12.91
C GLN A 29 5.06 2.98 11.83
N VAL A 30 4.82 2.49 10.61
CA VAL A 30 4.51 3.36 9.45
C VAL A 30 3.07 3.25 9.00
N ILE A 31 2.42 2.09 9.12
CA ILE A 31 1.00 1.97 8.79
C ILE A 31 0.28 1.46 10.03
N HIS A 32 -0.60 2.29 10.58
CA HIS A 32 -1.42 1.98 11.75
C HIS A 32 -2.85 1.66 11.30
N LEU A 33 -3.06 0.44 10.79
CA LEU A 33 -4.34 0.03 10.24
C LEU A 33 -5.49 0.08 11.25
N ASP A 34 -5.21 -0.27 12.52
CA ASP A 34 -6.22 -0.25 13.58
C ASP A 34 -6.72 1.18 13.84
N THR A 35 -5.79 2.13 13.99
CA THR A 35 -6.11 3.56 14.19
C THR A 35 -6.87 4.14 13.01
N GLN A 36 -6.51 3.75 11.78
CA GLN A 36 -7.20 4.21 10.58
C GLN A 36 -8.61 3.59 10.47
N ALA A 37 -8.76 2.31 10.79
CA ALA A 37 -10.07 1.66 10.83
C ALA A 37 -11.01 2.34 11.84
N ASP A 38 -10.52 2.65 13.04
CA ASP A 38 -11.26 3.38 14.06
C ASP A 38 -11.70 4.77 13.58
N ALA A 39 -10.81 5.50 12.90
CA ALA A 39 -11.12 6.80 12.32
C ALA A 39 -12.22 6.69 11.25
N MET A 40 -12.09 5.72 10.34
CA MET A 40 -13.10 5.47 9.28
C MET A 40 -14.46 5.10 9.86
N ASN A 41 -14.50 4.27 10.92
CA ASN A 41 -15.74 3.89 11.59
C ASN A 41 -16.41 5.07 12.32
N ARG A 42 -15.63 6.05 12.81
CA ARG A 42 -16.17 7.27 13.46
C ARG A 42 -16.73 8.27 12.45
N GLU A 43 -16.16 8.34 11.26
CA GLU A 43 -16.59 9.27 10.20
C GLU A 43 -17.85 8.79 9.46
N LEU A 44 -18.13 7.49 9.47
CA LEU A 44 -19.28 6.90 8.76
C LEU A 44 -20.50 6.75 9.69
N PRO A 45 -21.65 7.39 9.37
CA PRO A 45 -22.90 7.21 10.12
C PRO A 45 -23.44 5.78 10.09
N SER A 46 -23.08 5.01 9.06
CA SER A 46 -23.35 3.58 8.95
C SER A 46 -22.16 2.93 8.24
N PRO A 47 -21.28 2.25 8.98
CA PRO A 47 -20.19 1.51 8.36
C PRO A 47 -20.74 0.31 7.57
N PRO A 48 -19.95 -0.27 6.64
CA PRO A 48 -20.30 -1.55 6.00
C PRO A 48 -20.56 -2.64 7.07
N ASP A 49 -21.34 -3.67 6.74
CA ASP A 49 -21.64 -4.78 7.66
C ASP A 49 -20.36 -5.29 8.34
N GLY A 50 -20.30 -5.18 9.67
CA GLY A 50 -19.13 -5.58 10.47
C GLY A 50 -18.04 -4.52 10.68
N GLY A 51 -18.15 -3.34 10.07
CA GLY A 51 -17.20 -2.23 10.26
C GLY A 51 -15.89 -2.37 9.48
N TRP A 52 -15.15 -1.27 9.37
CA TRP A 52 -13.75 -1.33 8.95
C TRP A 52 -12.90 -1.94 10.06
N SER A 53 -11.93 -2.76 9.69
CA SER A 53 -10.95 -3.34 10.62
C SER A 53 -9.58 -3.46 9.97
N ALA A 54 -8.53 -3.53 10.78
CA ALA A 54 -7.18 -3.78 10.26
C ALA A 54 -7.08 -5.10 9.49
N GLN A 55 -7.89 -6.09 9.84
CA GLN A 55 -7.93 -7.37 9.14
C GLN A 55 -8.46 -7.21 7.70
N ILE A 56 -9.42 -6.32 7.46
CA ILE A 56 -9.88 -5.98 6.11
C ILE A 56 -8.71 -5.38 5.31
N GLY A 57 -8.02 -4.37 5.87
CA GLY A 57 -6.88 -3.77 5.19
C GLY A 57 -5.75 -4.76 4.85
N ARG A 58 -5.43 -5.67 5.78
CA ARG A 58 -4.44 -6.74 5.57
C ARG A 58 -4.88 -7.73 4.48
N SER A 59 -6.12 -8.20 4.54
CA SER A 59 -6.64 -9.17 3.57
C SER A 59 -6.77 -8.57 2.17
N GLU A 60 -7.20 -7.30 2.04
CA GLU A 60 -7.20 -6.57 0.76
C GLU A 60 -5.78 -6.52 0.16
N LEU A 61 -4.77 -6.18 0.96
CA LEU A 61 -3.39 -6.08 0.49
C LEU A 61 -2.82 -7.45 0.06
N LEU A 62 -3.13 -8.51 0.80
CA LEU A 62 -2.74 -9.88 0.43
C LEU A 62 -3.45 -10.37 -0.84
N SER A 63 -4.72 -10.00 -1.03
CA SER A 63 -5.44 -10.32 -2.27
C SER A 63 -4.78 -9.65 -3.47
N ILE A 64 -4.40 -8.37 -3.35
CA ILE A 64 -3.65 -7.66 -4.39
C ILE A 64 -2.31 -8.36 -4.66
N ALA A 65 -1.58 -8.75 -3.61
CA ALA A 65 -0.31 -9.46 -3.75
C ALA A 65 -0.46 -10.80 -4.48
N LYS A 66 -1.52 -11.55 -4.16
CA LYS A 66 -1.88 -12.80 -4.80
C LYS A 66 -2.20 -12.58 -6.28
N ASP A 67 -3.07 -11.63 -6.61
CA ASP A 67 -3.45 -11.34 -8.01
C ASP A 67 -2.24 -10.94 -8.86
N MET A 68 -1.34 -10.12 -8.30
CA MET A 68 -0.09 -9.72 -8.96
C MET A 68 0.88 -10.88 -9.21
N THR A 69 0.80 -11.97 -8.43
CA THR A 69 1.72 -13.11 -8.50
C THR A 69 1.15 -14.25 -9.33
N ASP A 70 -0.14 -14.56 -9.14
CA ASP A 70 -0.79 -15.72 -9.74
C ASP A 70 -1.23 -15.48 -11.20
N ALA A 71 -1.49 -14.21 -11.58
CA ALA A 71 -2.02 -13.86 -12.89
C ALA A 71 -1.32 -12.61 -13.48
N PRO A 72 0.00 -12.66 -13.74
CA PRO A 72 0.75 -11.50 -14.20
C PRO A 72 0.27 -10.95 -15.56
N ASP A 73 -0.25 -11.81 -16.44
CA ASP A 73 -0.77 -11.41 -17.75
C ASP A 73 -2.11 -10.66 -17.64
N ASP A 74 -2.94 -10.99 -16.66
CA ASP A 74 -4.24 -10.34 -16.39
C ASP A 74 -4.11 -9.11 -15.46
N TYR A 75 -2.90 -8.89 -14.94
CA TYR A 75 -2.59 -7.88 -13.95
C TYR A 75 -1.44 -6.96 -14.41
N PRO A 76 -1.67 -6.15 -15.46
CA PRO A 76 -0.62 -5.29 -16.00
C PRO A 76 -0.16 -4.25 -14.96
N PRO A 77 1.07 -3.73 -15.07
CA PRO A 77 1.66 -2.84 -14.06
C PRO A 77 0.85 -1.57 -13.77
N SER A 78 0.10 -1.06 -14.75
CA SER A 78 -0.83 0.08 -14.57
C SER A 78 -1.99 -0.26 -13.64
N ARG A 79 -2.62 -1.43 -13.83
CA ARG A 79 -3.69 -1.93 -12.96
C ARG A 79 -3.17 -2.17 -11.55
N ALA A 80 -1.95 -2.72 -11.43
CA ALA A 80 -1.28 -2.92 -10.15
C ALA A 80 -0.99 -1.59 -9.42
N ALA A 81 -0.54 -0.56 -10.13
CA ALA A 81 -0.37 0.76 -9.51
C ALA A 81 -1.70 1.35 -9.03
N ASP A 82 -2.77 1.24 -9.83
CA ASP A 82 -4.08 1.79 -9.50
C ASP A 82 -4.70 1.15 -8.27
N VAL A 83 -4.70 -0.17 -8.17
CA VAL A 83 -5.26 -0.89 -7.02
C VAL A 83 -4.44 -0.67 -5.75
N LEU A 84 -3.11 -0.65 -5.83
CA LEU A 84 -2.24 -0.29 -4.71
C LEU A 84 -2.46 1.15 -4.25
N LEU A 85 -2.65 2.08 -5.19
CA LEU A 85 -2.93 3.48 -4.88
C LEU A 85 -4.29 3.64 -4.20
N ARG A 86 -5.32 2.92 -4.67
CA ARG A 86 -6.64 2.90 -4.01
C ARG A 86 -6.55 2.38 -2.58
N TRP A 87 -5.84 1.27 -2.37
CA TRP A 87 -5.59 0.74 -1.04
C TRP A 87 -4.85 1.76 -0.16
N ALA A 88 -3.77 2.37 -0.68
CA ALA A 88 -3.00 3.35 0.06
C ALA A 88 -3.79 4.63 0.38
N ASN A 89 -4.65 5.10 -0.53
CA ASN A 89 -5.53 6.24 -0.27
C ASN A 89 -6.52 6.00 0.86
N ARG A 90 -6.96 4.74 1.04
CA ARG A 90 -7.87 4.34 2.11
C ARG A 90 -7.16 4.17 3.45
N TRP A 91 -6.04 3.44 3.45
CA TRP A 91 -5.42 2.93 4.67
C TRP A 91 -4.23 3.75 5.16
N VAL A 92 -3.63 4.60 4.32
CA VAL A 92 -2.39 5.31 4.65
C VAL A 92 -2.68 6.79 4.85
N THR A 93 -2.23 7.33 5.99
CA THR A 93 -2.32 8.76 6.26
C THR A 93 -1.36 9.56 5.37
N THR A 94 -1.57 10.88 5.25
CA THR A 94 -0.70 11.72 4.41
C THR A 94 0.74 11.79 4.93
N ASN A 95 0.95 11.68 6.25
CA ASN A 95 2.28 11.64 6.86
C ASN A 95 3.00 10.34 6.52
N ASP A 96 2.30 9.22 6.68
CA ASP A 96 2.83 7.88 6.43
C ASP A 96 3.14 7.67 4.94
N TRP A 97 2.33 8.24 4.06
CA TRP A 97 2.60 8.24 2.61
C TRP A 97 3.98 8.83 2.27
N SER A 98 4.39 9.89 2.94
CA SER A 98 5.71 10.50 2.72
C SER A 98 6.85 9.60 3.20
N ARG A 99 6.65 8.86 4.30
CA ARG A 99 7.60 7.88 4.82
C ARG A 99 7.72 6.68 3.89
N LEU A 100 6.61 6.19 3.34
CA LEU A 100 6.60 5.09 2.36
C LEU A 100 7.32 5.47 1.07
N LYS A 101 7.07 6.66 0.51
CA LYS A 101 7.82 7.16 -0.66
C LYS A 101 9.33 7.20 -0.40
N ALA A 102 9.77 7.59 0.80
CA ALA A 102 11.19 7.58 1.15
C ALA A 102 11.76 6.16 1.18
N ARG A 103 10.99 5.17 1.68
CA ARG A 103 11.36 3.74 1.64
C ARG A 103 11.45 3.21 0.22
N VAL A 104 10.48 3.50 -0.64
CA VAL A 104 10.49 3.11 -2.06
C VAL A 104 11.71 3.69 -2.76
N ARG A 105 11.98 5.00 -2.59
CA ARG A 105 13.18 5.64 -3.15
C ARG A 105 14.47 4.94 -2.70
N LYS A 106 14.58 4.60 -1.41
CA LYS A 106 15.76 3.90 -0.87
C LYS A 106 15.90 2.48 -1.44
N ARG A 107 14.78 1.77 -1.63
CA ARG A 107 14.77 0.42 -2.21
C ARG A 107 15.17 0.45 -3.69
N ARG A 108 14.66 1.42 -4.46
CA ARG A 108 15.05 1.68 -5.85
C ARG A 108 16.55 1.95 -5.97
N GLN A 109 17.08 2.89 -5.19
CA GLN A 109 18.52 3.21 -5.18
C GLN A 109 19.42 2.02 -4.85
N ARG A 110 18.93 1.07 -4.04
CA ARG A 110 19.68 -0.17 -3.74
C ARG A 110 19.68 -1.13 -4.93
N MET A 111 18.56 -1.26 -5.62
CA MET A 111 18.46 -2.09 -6.83
C MET A 111 19.35 -1.54 -7.94
N ASP A 112 19.35 -0.22 -8.17
CA ASP A 112 20.21 0.44 -9.18
C ASP A 112 21.70 0.23 -8.89
N ARG A 113 22.10 0.15 -7.62
CA ARG A 113 23.50 -0.10 -7.21
C ARG A 113 23.92 -1.57 -7.33
N GLN A 114 22.98 -2.50 -7.43
CA GLN A 114 23.23 -3.95 -7.44
C GLN A 114 23.16 -4.57 -8.84
N ALA A 115 22.71 -3.81 -9.85
CA ALA A 115 22.74 -4.27 -11.24
C ALA A 115 24.20 -4.30 -11.75
N PRO A 116 24.77 -5.47 -12.11
CA PRO A 116 26.07 -5.51 -12.79
C PRO A 116 25.89 -4.98 -14.22
N PHE A 117 26.88 -4.21 -14.69
CA PHE A 117 26.99 -3.76 -16.08
C PHE A 117 27.08 -4.93 -17.06
#